data_AF-A0A817AD89-F1
#
_entry.id   AF-A0A817AD89-F1
#
_cell.length_a   1.000
_cell.length_b   1.000
_cell.length_c   1.000
_cell.angle_alpha   90.00
_cell.angle_beta   90.00
_cell.angle_gamma   90.00
#
_symmetry.space_group_name_H-M   'P 1'
#
loop_
_entity.id
_entity.type
_entity.pdbx_description
1 polymer ?
#
loop_
_entity_poly.entity_id
_entity_poly.type
_entity_poly.pdbx_seq_one_letter_code
_entity_poly.pdbx_strand_id
1 'polypeptide(L)'
;MDHNHVHYILSVTKSAVISKKKKTMEESRSYRRERKQAKKKKTGRGSGSGFGSIQMEMRRLRVLIPGGRRLNQPDLLLSKTTDYVVHLELRIRFLKTLLSKLIV
;
A
#
# COMPACT_ATOMS: atom_id res chain seq x y z
N MET A 1 63.89 -11.05 -23.21
CA MET A 1 62.79 -10.26 -22.63
C MET A 1 62.25 -11.02 -21.44
N ASP A 2 62.38 -10.45 -20.24
CA ASP A 2 62.17 -11.18 -18.99
C ASP A 2 60.70 -11.54 -18.75
N HIS A 3 60.45 -12.76 -18.30
CA HIS A 3 59.11 -13.26 -17.98
C HIS A 3 58.34 -12.38 -16.96
N ASN A 4 59.04 -11.63 -16.12
CA ASN A 4 58.45 -10.71 -15.15
C ASN A 4 57.80 -9.48 -15.81
N HIS A 5 58.31 -9.02 -16.96
CA HIS A 5 57.77 -7.87 -17.67
C HIS A 5 56.41 -8.18 -18.32
N VAL A 6 56.26 -9.40 -18.86
CA VAL A 6 55.01 -9.87 -19.47
C VAL A 6 53.89 -10.02 -18.43
N HIS A 7 54.20 -10.55 -17.23
CA HIS A 7 53.25 -10.65 -16.12
C HIS A 7 52.79 -9.29 -15.60
N TYR A 8 53.67 -8.29 -15.57
CA TYR A 8 53.33 -6.92 -15.18
C TYR A 8 52.36 -6.27 -16.17
N ILE A 9 52.64 -6.37 -17.47
CA ILE A 9 51.75 -5.85 -18.52
C ILE A 9 50.36 -6.52 -18.44
N LEU A 10 50.31 -7.83 -18.21
CA LEU A 10 49.05 -8.57 -18.07
C LEU A 10 48.26 -8.17 -16.81
N SER A 11 48.93 -7.85 -15.70
CA SER A 11 48.26 -7.46 -14.45
C SER A 11 47.69 -6.04 -14.52
N VAL A 12 48.41 -5.11 -15.15
CA VAL A 12 47.95 -3.73 -15.38
C VAL A 12 46.75 -3.71 -16.34
N THR A 13 46.81 -4.48 -17.43
CA THR A 13 45.70 -4.57 -18.38
C THR A 13 44.44 -5.20 -17.76
N LYS A 14 44.57 -6.29 -16.98
CA LYS A 14 43.44 -6.87 -16.22
C LYS A 14 42.82 -5.87 -15.23
N SER A 15 43.66 -5.12 -14.52
CA SER A 15 43.20 -4.13 -13.54
C SER A 15 42.43 -2.97 -14.21
N ALA A 16 42.91 -2.50 -15.36
CA ALA A 16 42.23 -1.47 -16.15
C ALA A 16 40.86 -1.95 -16.66
N VAL A 17 40.75 -3.21 -17.10
CA VAL A 17 39.48 -3.79 -17.57
C VAL A 17 38.47 -3.92 -16.41
N ILE A 18 38.92 -4.39 -15.24
CA ILE A 18 38.07 -4.50 -14.04
C ILE A 18 37.59 -3.11 -13.58
N SER A 19 38.46 -2.10 -13.61
CA SER A 19 38.12 -0.72 -13.26
C SER A 19 37.02 -0.15 -14.18
N LYS A 20 37.16 -0.32 -15.50
CA LYS A 20 36.14 0.08 -16.49
C LYS A 20 34.80 -0.65 -16.27
N LYS A 21 34.83 -1.94 -15.94
CA LYS A 21 33.62 -2.73 -15.65
C LYS A 21 32.92 -2.29 -14.36
N LYS A 22 33.67 -1.86 -13.34
CA LYS A 22 33.08 -1.32 -12.09
C LYS A 22 32.40 0.03 -12.35
N LYS A 23 33.04 0.92 -13.11
CA LYS A 23 32.48 2.25 -13.44
C LYS A 23 31.16 2.16 -14.22
N THR A 24 31.11 1.31 -15.24
CA THR A 24 29.87 1.07 -16.02
C THR A 24 28.75 0.44 -15.19
N MET A 25 29.09 -0.45 -14.25
CA MET A 25 28.13 -1.05 -13.32
C MET A 25 27.59 -0.04 -12.29
N GLU A 26 28.43 0.90 -11.86
CA GLU A 26 28.06 1.97 -10.95
C GLU A 26 27.14 3.00 -11.61
N GLU A 27 27.44 3.41 -12.85
CA GLU A 27 26.58 4.27 -13.67
C GLU A 27 25.18 3.63 -13.88
N SER A 28 25.14 2.32 -14.16
CA SER A 28 23.88 1.57 -14.29
C SER A 28 23.08 1.51 -12.98
N ARG A 29 23.74 1.45 -11.82
CA ARG A 29 23.10 1.49 -10.50
C ARG A 29 22.56 2.88 -10.17
N SER A 30 23.28 3.93 -10.54
CA SER A 30 22.86 5.33 -10.34
C SER A 30 21.57 5.63 -11.13
N TYR A 31 21.56 5.30 -12.42
CA TYR A 31 20.39 5.48 -13.28
C TYR A 31 19.15 4.72 -12.77
N ARG A 32 19.33 3.50 -12.25
CA ARG A 32 18.26 2.71 -11.65
C ARG A 32 17.72 3.35 -10.35
N ARG A 33 18.56 4.01 -9.56
CA ARG A 33 18.15 4.73 -8.34
C ARG A 33 17.37 5.99 -8.69
N GLU A 34 17.82 6.78 -9.67
CA GLU A 34 17.12 7.98 -10.14
C GLU A 34 15.72 7.67 -10.67
N ARG A 35 15.56 6.64 -11.52
CA ARG A 35 14.25 6.20 -12.01
C ARG A 35 13.28 5.78 -10.89
N LYS A 36 13.80 5.12 -9.84
CA LYS A 36 12.98 4.72 -8.68
C LYS A 36 12.53 5.93 -7.85
N GLN A 37 13.40 6.94 -7.71
CA GLN A 37 13.06 8.18 -7.01
C GLN A 37 12.06 9.04 -7.82
N ALA A 38 12.22 9.11 -9.13
CA ALA A 38 11.28 9.82 -10.03
C ALA A 38 9.88 9.18 -10.04
N LYS A 39 9.78 7.84 -9.99
CA LYS A 39 8.48 7.15 -9.87
C LYS A 39 7.78 7.40 -8.53
N LYS A 40 8.52 7.50 -7.41
CA LYS A 40 7.94 7.78 -6.08
C LYS A 40 7.34 9.19 -5.97
N LYS A 41 7.86 10.18 -6.72
CA LYS A 41 7.31 11.54 -6.72
C LYS A 41 5.97 11.67 -7.45
N LYS A 42 5.61 10.73 -8.33
CA LYS A 42 4.33 10.77 -9.08
C LYS A 42 3.16 10.05 -8.41
N THR A 43 3.40 9.32 -7.32
CA THR A 43 2.33 8.65 -6.54
C THR A 43 2.02 9.35 -5.23
N GLY A 44 2.57 10.55 -5.03
CA GLY A 44 2.32 11.39 -3.86
C GLY A 44 0.98 12.09 -3.96
N ARG A 45 -0.05 11.49 -3.37
CA ARG A 45 -1.21 12.17 -2.76
C ARG A 45 -1.80 13.31 -3.60
N GLY A 46 -2.60 12.94 -4.60
CA GLY A 46 -3.62 13.84 -5.12
C GLY A 46 -4.62 14.14 -4.00
N SER A 47 -4.47 15.30 -3.36
CA SER A 47 -5.46 15.88 -2.46
C SER A 47 -6.67 16.34 -3.28
N GLY A 48 -7.48 15.39 -3.73
CA GLY A 48 -8.80 15.65 -4.32
C GLY A 48 -9.81 15.86 -3.19
N SER A 49 -10.08 17.12 -2.87
CA SER A 49 -10.80 17.65 -1.70
C SER A 49 -12.29 17.27 -1.55
N GLY A 50 -12.76 16.13 -2.07
CA GLY A 50 -14.17 15.71 -1.87
C GLY A 50 -14.48 14.27 -2.26
N PHE A 51 -13.75 13.71 -3.23
CA PHE A 51 -13.96 12.31 -3.62
C PHE A 51 -13.24 11.32 -2.69
N GLY A 52 -12.11 11.74 -2.11
CA GLY A 52 -11.38 10.95 -1.13
C GLY A 52 -12.12 10.78 0.20
N SER A 53 -12.89 11.80 0.63
CA SER A 53 -13.65 11.75 1.88
C SER A 53 -14.82 10.77 1.79
N ILE A 54 -15.63 10.83 0.73
CA ILE A 54 -16.75 9.90 0.52
C ILE A 54 -16.25 8.45 0.41
N GLN A 55 -15.17 8.22 -0.33
CA GLN A 55 -14.56 6.89 -0.41
C GLN A 55 -14.03 6.40 0.94
N MET A 56 -13.47 7.30 1.76
CA MET A 56 -13.04 6.98 3.12
C MET A 56 -14.22 6.65 4.03
N GLU A 57 -15.32 7.39 3.94
CA GLU A 57 -16.55 7.10 4.69
C GLU A 57 -17.16 5.77 4.27
N MET A 58 -17.27 5.51 2.96
CA MET A 58 -17.71 4.21 2.44
C MET A 58 -16.81 3.07 2.94
N ARG A 59 -15.49 3.28 2.98
CA ARG A 59 -14.55 2.29 3.52
C ARG A 59 -14.76 2.06 5.01
N ARG A 60 -15.02 3.11 5.79
CA ARG A 60 -15.33 2.99 7.22
C ARG A 60 -16.64 2.23 7.42
N LEU A 61 -17.68 2.60 6.68
CA LEU A 61 -19.00 1.95 6.74
C LEU A 61 -18.90 0.44 6.46
N ARG A 62 -18.15 0.03 5.44
CA ARG A 62 -17.92 -1.39 5.11
C ARG A 62 -17.32 -2.21 6.25
N VAL A 63 -16.57 -1.60 7.16
CA VAL A 63 -15.98 -2.30 8.31
C VAL A 63 -16.99 -2.47 9.45
N LEU A 64 -17.96 -1.55 9.58
CA LEU A 64 -18.97 -1.56 10.63
C LEU A 64 -20.12 -2.52 10.33
N ILE A 65 -20.48 -2.68 9.06
CA ILE A 65 -21.61 -3.52 8.66
C ILE A 65 -21.18 -4.99 8.61
N PRO A 66 -21.92 -5.92 9.24
CA PRO A 66 -21.68 -7.36 9.12
C PRO A 66 -21.69 -7.80 7.64
N GLY A 67 -20.61 -8.45 7.20
CA GLY A 67 -20.43 -8.82 5.79
C GLY A 67 -20.10 -7.64 4.85
N GLY A 68 -20.08 -6.40 5.33
CA GLY A 68 -19.88 -5.17 4.55
C GLY A 68 -18.54 -5.09 3.81
N ARG A 69 -17.49 -5.77 4.30
CA ARG A 69 -16.20 -5.84 3.60
C ARG A 69 -16.31 -6.49 2.22
N ARG A 70 -17.30 -7.36 1.98
CA ARG A 70 -17.53 -8.00 0.67
C ARG A 70 -18.44 -7.18 -0.24
N LEU A 71 -19.09 -6.14 0.28
CA LEU A 71 -19.99 -5.27 -0.47
C LEU A 71 -19.18 -4.17 -1.16
N ASN A 72 -19.05 -4.28 -2.48
CA ASN A 72 -18.38 -3.28 -3.31
C ASN A 72 -19.37 -2.30 -3.96
N GLN A 73 -20.66 -2.65 -4.01
CA GLN A 73 -21.71 -1.81 -4.56
C GLN A 73 -22.24 -0.86 -3.46
N PRO A 74 -22.29 0.46 -3.72
CA PRO A 74 -22.71 1.44 -2.72
C PRO A 74 -24.18 1.26 -2.32
N ASP A 75 -25.08 1.03 -3.27
CA ASP A 75 -26.52 0.92 -2.98
C ASP A 75 -26.83 -0.29 -2.09
N LEU A 76 -26.19 -1.42 -2.37
CA LEU A 76 -26.32 -2.63 -1.56
C LEU A 76 -25.72 -2.43 -0.15
N LEU A 77 -24.61 -1.71 -0.03
CA LEU A 77 -24.03 -1.37 1.26
C LEU A 77 -24.96 -0.47 2.08
N LEU A 78 -25.60 0.51 1.44
CA LEU A 78 -26.57 1.39 2.08
C LEU A 78 -27.81 0.61 2.54
N SER A 79 -28.38 -0.25 1.70
CA SER A 79 -29.50 -1.12 2.07
C SER A 79 -29.16 -2.05 3.24
N LYS A 80 -27.97 -2.67 3.23
CA LYS A 80 -27.52 -3.48 4.37
C LYS A 80 -27.26 -2.66 5.63
N THR A 81 -26.87 -1.40 5.47
CA THR A 81 -26.70 -0.47 6.59
C THR A 81 -28.05 -0.16 7.23
N THR A 82 -29.09 0.15 6.44
CA THR A 82 -30.42 0.44 6.98
C THR A 82 -30.99 -0.78 7.71
N ASP A 83 -30.86 -1.98 7.13
CA ASP A 83 -31.29 -3.22 7.78
C ASP A 83 -30.58 -3.43 9.13
N TYR A 84 -29.27 -3.17 9.16
CA TYR A 84 -28.46 -3.39 10.36
C TYR A 84 -28.78 -2.39 11.47
N VAL A 85 -29.04 -1.12 11.13
CA VAL A 85 -29.48 -0.10 12.10
C VAL A 85 -30.79 -0.53 12.76
N VAL A 86 -31.79 -0.92 11.95
CA VAL A 86 -33.09 -1.40 12.46
C VAL A 86 -32.89 -2.64 13.37
N HIS A 87 -32.05 -3.58 12.95
CA HIS A 87 -31.73 -4.76 13.76
C HIS A 87 -31.10 -4.39 15.11
N LEU A 88 -30.16 -3.45 15.15
CA LEU A 88 -29.54 -2.98 16.39
C LEU A 88 -30.56 -2.30 17.31
N GLU A 89 -31.42 -1.44 16.76
CA GLU A 89 -32.49 -0.80 17.55
C GLU A 89 -33.42 -1.82 18.19
N LEU A 90 -33.86 -2.82 17.41
CA LEU A 90 -34.72 -3.89 17.92
C LEU A 90 -34.04 -4.70 19.03
N ARG A 91 -32.74 -5.03 18.88
CA ARG A 91 -31.97 -5.69 19.94
C ARG A 91 -31.89 -4.84 21.20
N ILE A 92 -31.65 -3.54 21.07
CA ILE A 92 -31.59 -2.62 22.22
C ILE A 92 -32.94 -2.56 22.92
N ARG A 93 -34.05 -2.40 22.17
CA ARG A 93 -35.41 -2.38 22.74
C ARG A 93 -35.72 -3.68 23.46
N PHE A 94 -35.43 -4.82 22.83
CA PHE A 94 -35.62 -6.13 23.43
C PHE A 94 -34.83 -6.31 24.72
N LEU A 95 -33.53 -5.97 24.72
CA LEU A 95 -32.69 -6.04 25.92
C LEU A 95 -33.20 -5.12 27.03
N LYS A 96 -33.63 -3.89 26.70
CA LYS A 96 -34.24 -2.98 27.68
C LYS A 96 -35.51 -3.58 28.29
N THR A 97 -36.38 -4.17 27.48
CA THR A 97 -37.60 -4.84 27.96
C THR A 97 -37.28 -6.05 28.83
N LEU A 98 -36.24 -6.83 28.51
CA LEU A 98 -35.79 -7.92 29.37
C LEU A 98 -35.27 -7.39 30.70
N LEU A 99 -34.39 -6.39 30.68
CA LEU A 99 -33.84 -5.79 31.89
C LEU A 99 -34.94 -5.19 32.78
N SER A 100 -35.92 -4.49 32.21
CA SER A 100 -37.04 -3.94 32.98
C SER A 100 -37.96 -5.01 33.58
N LYS A 101 -37.94 -6.23 33.04
CA LYS A 101 -38.70 -7.37 33.58
C LYS A 101 -37.90 -8.22 34.58
N LEU A 102 -36.57 -8.14 34.53
CA LEU A 102 -35.66 -8.94 35.38
C LEU A 102 -35.16 -8.16 36.60
N ILE A 103 -35.15 -6.82 36.54
CA ILE A 103 -34.69 -5.94 37.62
C ILE A 103 -35.88 -5.42 38.48
N VAL A 104 -37.12 -5.67 38.05
CA VAL A 104 -38.35 -5.54 38.86
C VAL A 104 -38.66 -6.90 39.47
#